data_AF-A0A9E5RNQ1-F1
#
_entry.id   AF-A0A9E5RNQ1-F1
#
_cell.length_a   1.000
_cell.length_b   1.000
_cell.length_c   1.000
_cell.angle_alpha   90.00
_cell.angle_beta   90.00
_cell.angle_gamma   90.00
#
_symmetry.space_group_name_H-M   'P 1'
#
loop_
_entity.id
_entity.type
_entity.pdbx_description
1 polymer ?
#
loop_
_entity_poly.entity_id
_entity_poly.type
_entity_poly.pdbx_seq_one_letter_code
_entity_poly.pdbx_strand_id
1 'polypeptide(L)'
;MSKLPNIEILLILQDSEADEEELELLLQNITGEIGGLVEDVNRIPLAELPETINLTSKGDKTEPGILDIKINLDSIKGMAQWLWERLIGTSTEAKIKYKDLEFEFKGKNQKDLALTMQNMEKFIASITALQSSDDNK
;
A
#
# COMPACT_ATOMS: atom_id res chain seq x y z
N MET A 1 12.42 0.68 -22.90
CA MET A 1 11.36 0.77 -21.88
C MET A 1 11.92 1.62 -20.75
N SER A 2 11.36 2.80 -20.53
CA SER A 2 11.79 3.67 -19.44
C SER A 2 11.36 3.01 -18.12
N LYS A 3 12.31 2.67 -17.25
CA LYS A 3 12.00 2.23 -15.88
C LYS A 3 11.27 3.39 -15.20
N LEU A 4 10.06 3.15 -14.70
CA LEU A 4 9.39 4.11 -13.84
C LEU A 4 10.17 4.25 -12.52
N PRO A 5 10.28 5.45 -11.97
CA PRO A 5 11.08 5.69 -10.77
C PRO A 5 10.45 4.99 -9.55
N ASN A 6 11.31 4.51 -8.65
CA ASN A 6 10.88 4.04 -7.33
C ASN A 6 10.33 5.23 -6.52
N ILE A 7 9.19 5.03 -5.86
CA ILE A 7 8.55 6.05 -5.03
C ILE A 7 8.36 5.57 -3.60
N GLU A 8 8.42 6.53 -2.68
CA GLU A 8 8.15 6.31 -1.27
C GLU A 8 6.66 6.58 -1.01
N ILE A 9 5.96 5.59 -0.48
CA ILE A 9 4.53 5.66 -0.15
C ILE A 9 4.34 5.31 1.32
N LEU A 10 3.34 5.96 1.93
CA LEU A 10 2.91 5.62 3.28
C LEU A 10 1.69 4.72 3.20
N LEU A 11 1.78 3.52 3.75
CA LEU A 11 0.65 2.65 4.01
C LEU A 11 0.20 2.86 5.46
N ILE A 12 -1.05 3.28 5.62
CA ILE A 12 -1.68 3.59 6.89
C ILE A 12 -2.79 2.57 7.11
N LEU A 13 -2.76 1.85 8.21
CA LEU A 13 -3.77 0.86 8.59
C LEU A 13 -4.47 1.29 9.87
N GLN A 14 -5.79 1.18 9.88
CA GLN A 14 -6.61 1.45 11.05
C GLN A 14 -7.69 0.39 11.16
N ASP A 15 -7.87 -0.19 12.34
CA ASP A 15 -8.94 -1.15 12.58
C ASP A 15 -9.78 -0.70 13.77
N SER A 16 -11.10 -0.65 13.59
CA SER A 16 -12.03 -0.16 14.61
C SER A 16 -12.44 -1.20 15.64
N GLU A 17 -12.20 -2.48 15.34
CA GLU A 17 -12.62 -3.63 16.15
C GLU A 17 -11.41 -4.37 16.76
N ALA A 18 -10.20 -4.18 16.21
CA ALA A 18 -8.97 -4.76 16.74
C ALA A 18 -8.42 -4.00 17.97
N ASP A 19 -7.82 -4.73 18.90
CA ASP A 19 -6.99 -4.13 19.95
C ASP A 19 -5.54 -3.83 19.51
N GLU A 20 -4.74 -3.27 20.42
CA GLU A 20 -3.37 -2.85 20.15
C GLU A 20 -2.48 -4.03 19.72
N GLU A 21 -2.59 -5.18 20.39
CA GLU A 21 -1.79 -6.36 20.07
C GLU A 21 -2.24 -6.95 18.73
N GLU A 22 -3.55 -6.98 18.46
CA GLU A 22 -4.09 -7.46 17.19
C GLU A 22 -3.67 -6.58 16.01
N LEU A 23 -3.71 -5.26 16.16
CA LEU A 23 -3.28 -4.31 15.13
C LEU A 23 -1.76 -4.38 14.91
N GLU A 24 -0.97 -4.48 15.97
CA GLU A 24 0.48 -4.67 15.87
C GLU A 24 0.81 -5.98 15.15
N LEU A 25 0.15 -7.09 15.50
CA LEU A 25 0.34 -8.38 14.85
C LEU A 25 -0.06 -8.33 13.37
N LEU A 26 -1.16 -7.65 13.04
CA LEU A 26 -1.58 -7.43 11.66
C LEU A 26 -0.51 -6.66 10.88
N LEU A 27 0.03 -5.58 11.46
CA LEU A 27 1.08 -4.79 10.84
C LEU A 27 2.39 -5.57 10.70
N GLN A 28 2.78 -6.36 11.68
CA GLN A 28 3.96 -7.24 11.60
C GLN A 28 3.78 -8.31 10.53
N ASN A 29 2.59 -8.93 10.45
CA ASN A 29 2.27 -9.90 9.42
C ASN A 29 2.30 -9.25 8.03
N ILE A 30 1.67 -8.09 7.86
CA ILE A 30 1.70 -7.35 6.59
C ILE A 30 3.12 -6.91 6.25
N THR A 31 3.92 -6.45 7.21
CA THR A 31 5.32 -6.10 6.99
C THR A 31 6.13 -7.31 6.53
N GLY A 32 5.99 -8.44 7.23
CA GLY A 32 6.68 -9.68 6.91
C GLY A 32 6.25 -10.27 5.57
N GLU A 33 4.96 -10.21 5.25
CA GLU A 33 4.45 -10.71 3.97
C GLU A 33 4.65 -9.75 2.80
N ILE A 34 4.70 -8.43 3.00
CA ILE A 34 5.15 -7.50 1.96
C ILE A 34 6.66 -7.72 1.74
N GLY A 35 7.44 -7.95 2.79
CA GLY A 35 8.85 -8.37 2.66
C GLY A 35 9.00 -9.71 1.95
N GLY A 36 8.11 -10.66 2.23
CA GLY A 36 8.06 -11.96 1.55
C GLY A 36 7.54 -11.87 0.11
N LEU A 37 6.58 -11.00 -0.18
CA LEU A 37 6.14 -10.67 -1.54
C LEU A 37 7.27 -10.03 -2.32
N VAL A 38 8.03 -9.12 -1.71
CA VAL A 38 9.26 -8.58 -2.31
C VAL A 38 10.19 -9.71 -2.74
N GLU A 39 10.23 -10.85 -2.04
CA GLU A 39 11.04 -12.01 -2.42
C GLU A 39 10.34 -13.01 -3.39
N ASP A 40 9.04 -13.29 -3.20
CA ASP A 40 8.24 -14.27 -3.96
C ASP A 40 7.69 -13.73 -5.28
N VAL A 41 7.62 -12.41 -5.45
CA VAL A 41 7.16 -11.70 -6.66
C VAL A 41 8.21 -11.76 -7.79
N ASN A 42 9.08 -12.78 -7.80
CA ASN A 42 9.86 -13.23 -8.95
C ASN A 42 9.02 -13.80 -10.13
N ARG A 43 7.71 -13.52 -10.16
CA ARG A 43 6.80 -13.72 -11.31
C ARG A 43 6.10 -12.44 -11.80
N ILE A 44 6.39 -11.27 -11.21
CA ILE A 44 6.04 -9.96 -11.79
C ILE A 44 7.31 -9.43 -12.49
N PRO A 45 7.21 -8.76 -13.66
CA PRO A 45 8.39 -8.34 -14.41
C PRO A 45 9.35 -7.51 -13.55
N LEU A 46 10.58 -8.01 -13.41
CA LEU A 46 11.69 -7.40 -12.69
C LEU A 46 11.99 -6.00 -13.21
N ALA A 47 11.49 -4.98 -12.52
CA ALA A 47 12.11 -3.68 -12.46
C ALA A 47 11.95 -3.12 -11.04
N GLU A 48 12.80 -3.65 -10.16
CA GLU A 48 13.16 -3.08 -8.85
C GLU A 48 12.06 -3.10 -7.79
N LEU A 49 12.04 -4.20 -7.05
CA LEU A 49 11.32 -4.32 -5.80
C LEU A 49 11.98 -3.45 -4.70
N PRO A 50 11.22 -3.01 -3.68
CA PRO A 50 11.74 -2.30 -2.51
C PRO A 50 12.95 -2.96 -1.88
N GLU A 51 14.03 -2.21 -1.64
CA GLU A 51 15.14 -2.68 -0.79
C GLU A 51 14.80 -2.58 0.71
N THR A 52 13.78 -1.80 1.11
CA THR A 52 13.44 -1.55 2.51
C THR A 52 11.95 -1.28 2.74
N ILE A 53 11.41 -1.86 3.82
CA ILE A 53 10.09 -1.58 4.41
C ILE A 53 10.35 -1.18 5.86
N ASN A 54 9.88 -0.01 6.28
CA ASN A 54 10.13 0.50 7.63
C ASN A 54 8.81 0.76 8.35
N LEU A 55 8.62 0.11 9.51
CA LEU A 55 7.51 0.42 10.41
C LEU A 55 7.79 1.74 11.12
N THR A 56 6.99 2.76 10.79
CA THR A 56 7.11 4.11 11.36
C THR A 56 6.22 4.26 12.60
N SER A 57 5.06 3.61 12.61
CA SER A 57 4.18 3.51 13.78
C SER A 57 3.54 2.13 13.84
N LYS A 58 3.54 1.53 15.03
CA LYS A 58 2.86 0.25 15.30
C LYS A 58 1.34 0.37 15.31
N GLY A 59 0.79 1.58 15.41
CA GLY A 59 -0.63 1.81 15.63
C GLY A 59 -1.10 1.34 17.01
N ASP A 60 -2.19 1.91 17.49
CA ASP A 60 -2.90 1.48 18.68
C ASP A 60 -4.41 1.77 18.53
N LYS A 61 -5.19 1.60 19.60
CA LYS A 61 -6.65 1.85 19.58
C LYS A 61 -7.04 3.29 19.20
N THR A 62 -6.10 4.23 19.29
CA THR A 62 -6.29 5.65 19.07
C THR A 62 -5.49 6.20 17.90
N GLU A 63 -4.45 5.49 17.46
CA GLU A 63 -3.54 5.90 16.39
C GLU A 63 -3.43 4.84 15.29
N PRO A 64 -3.43 5.24 14.01
CA PRO A 64 -3.24 4.29 12.93
C PRO A 64 -1.79 3.77 12.89
N GLY A 65 -1.62 2.53 12.44
CA GLY A 65 -0.32 1.99 12.09
C GLY A 65 0.19 2.58 10.79
N ILE A 66 1.49 2.85 10.72
CA ILE A 66 2.11 3.53 9.57
C ILE A 66 3.34 2.75 9.13
N LEU A 67 3.32 2.32 7.87
CA LEU A 67 4.40 1.67 7.16
C LEU A 67 4.92 2.60 6.07
N ASP A 68 6.23 2.79 6.05
CA ASP A 68 6.93 3.49 4.97
C ASP A 68 7.51 2.46 4.00
N ILE A 69 7.10 2.54 2.74
CA ILE A 69 7.37 1.53 1.71
C ILE A 69 7.92 2.25 0.48
N LYS A 70 9.11 1.85 0.04
CA LYS A 70 9.73 2.36 -1.19
C LYS A 70 9.53 1.37 -2.35
N ILE A 71 8.59 1.61 -3.24
CA ILE A 71 8.17 0.65 -4.27
C ILE A 71 8.16 1.25 -5.69
N ASN A 72 8.32 0.41 -6.71
CA ASN A 72 8.05 0.81 -8.09
C ASN A 72 6.56 1.15 -8.27
N LEU A 73 6.28 2.23 -8.99
CA LEU A 73 4.93 2.67 -9.32
C LEU A 73 4.05 1.57 -9.95
N ASP A 74 4.62 0.74 -10.83
CA ASP A 74 3.90 -0.37 -11.48
C ASP A 74 3.47 -1.47 -10.48
N SER A 75 4.19 -1.61 -9.37
CA SER A 75 3.93 -2.63 -8.36
C SER A 75 2.85 -2.20 -7.35
N ILE A 76 2.48 -0.92 -7.29
CA ILE A 76 1.46 -0.41 -6.37
C ILE A 76 0.11 -1.08 -6.62
N LYS A 77 -0.25 -1.33 -7.89
CA LYS A 77 -1.50 -2.03 -8.23
C LYS A 77 -1.54 -3.44 -7.65
N GLY A 78 -0.44 -4.18 -7.78
CA GLY A 78 -0.31 -5.54 -7.23
C GLY A 78 -0.37 -5.54 -5.70
N MET A 79 0.33 -4.61 -5.06
CA MET A 79 0.31 -4.44 -3.60
C MET A 79 -1.11 -4.11 -3.09
N ALA A 80 -1.83 -3.21 -3.76
CA ALA A 80 -3.18 -2.82 -3.36
C ALA A 80 -4.19 -3.97 -3.50
N GLN A 81 -4.09 -4.74 -4.58
CA GLN A 81 -4.91 -5.95 -4.75
C GLN A 81 -4.62 -6.97 -3.66
N TRP A 82 -3.35 -7.27 -3.44
CA TRP A 82 -2.91 -8.22 -2.42
C TRP A 82 -3.36 -7.81 -1.01
N LEU A 83 -3.25 -6.52 -0.68
CA LEU A 83 -3.66 -5.98 0.61
C LEU A 83 -5.18 -6.08 0.77
N TRP A 84 -5.95 -5.76 -0.28
CA TRP A 84 -7.39 -5.92 -0.26
C TRP A 84 -7.80 -7.38 -0.04
N GLU A 85 -7.18 -8.33 -0.74
CA GLU A 85 -7.48 -9.77 -0.60
C GLU A 85 -7.27 -10.30 0.82
N ARG A 86 -6.38 -9.66 1.60
CA ARG A 86 -6.09 -10.02 2.99
C ARG A 86 -6.96 -9.32 4.02
N LEU A 87 -7.29 -8.06 3.76
CA LEU A 87 -8.15 -7.28 4.64
C LEU A 87 -9.64 -7.58 4.38
N ILE A 88 -9.97 -8.32 3.34
CA ILE A 88 -11.35 -8.61 3.01
C ILE A 88 -12.09 -9.32 4.15
N GLY A 89 -13.25 -8.80 4.54
CA GLY A 89 -14.04 -9.30 5.65
C GLY A 89 -13.56 -8.84 7.03
N THR A 90 -12.52 -8.02 7.13
CA THR A 90 -12.09 -7.37 8.38
C THR A 90 -12.71 -5.99 8.56
N SER A 91 -12.59 -5.42 9.76
CA SER A 91 -12.97 -4.03 10.06
C SER A 91 -11.88 -3.02 9.64
N THR A 92 -10.77 -3.52 9.09
CA THR A 92 -9.59 -2.72 8.76
C THR A 92 -9.83 -1.79 7.58
N GLU A 93 -9.39 -0.56 7.74
CA GLU A 93 -9.29 0.48 6.73
C GLU A 93 -7.82 0.66 6.35
N ALA A 94 -7.55 0.71 5.05
CA ALA A 94 -6.21 0.91 4.52
C ALA A 94 -6.17 2.17 3.68
N LYS A 95 -5.16 3.01 3.91
CA LYS A 95 -4.90 4.23 3.17
C LYS A 95 -3.47 4.22 2.65
N ILE A 96 -3.30 4.52 1.37
CA ILE A 96 -2.00 4.68 0.71
C ILE A 96 -1.85 6.16 0.37
N LYS A 97 -0.74 6.76 0.80
CA LYS A 97 -0.45 8.19 0.59
C LYS A 97 0.86 8.39 -0.16
N TYR A 98 0.84 9.31 -1.13
CA TYR A 98 2.02 9.82 -1.84
C TYR A 98 1.91 11.33 -1.98
N LYS A 99 2.82 12.09 -1.34
CA LYS A 99 2.73 13.57 -1.25
C LYS A 99 1.31 13.98 -0.77
N ASP A 100 0.60 14.76 -1.58
CA ASP A 100 -0.77 15.23 -1.31
C ASP A 100 -1.86 14.29 -1.87
N LEU A 101 -1.48 13.22 -2.55
CA LEU A 101 -2.41 12.22 -3.07
C LEU A 101 -2.66 11.14 -2.02
N GLU A 102 -3.91 10.73 -1.90
CA GLU A 102 -4.30 9.59 -1.07
C GLU A 102 -5.33 8.72 -1.78
N PHE A 103 -5.29 7.44 -1.45
CA PHE A 103 -6.26 6.44 -1.86
C PHE A 103 -6.58 5.57 -0.65
N GLU A 104 -7.86 5.33 -0.39
CA GLU A 104 -8.32 4.55 0.75
C GLU A 104 -9.32 3.47 0.34
N PHE A 105 -9.34 2.37 1.09
CA PHE A 105 -10.33 1.32 0.97
C PHE A 105 -10.58 0.63 2.31
N LYS A 106 -11.75 -0.01 2.43
CA LYS A 106 -12.12 -0.79 3.62
C LYS A 106 -12.19 -2.27 3.29
N GLY A 107 -11.65 -3.09 4.19
CA GLY A 107 -11.68 -4.54 4.09
C GLY A 107 -13.09 -5.14 4.18
N LYS A 108 -14.02 -4.47 4.86
CA LYS A 108 -15.33 -5.04 5.24
C LYS A 108 -16.24 -5.50 4.10
N ASN A 109 -16.02 -5.04 2.86
CA ASN A 109 -16.99 -5.23 1.78
C ASN A 109 -16.40 -5.88 0.52
N GLN A 110 -16.80 -7.14 0.28
CA GLN A 110 -16.40 -7.93 -0.89
C GLN A 110 -16.75 -7.26 -2.24
N LYS A 111 -17.76 -6.37 -2.25
CA LYS A 111 -18.25 -5.72 -3.46
C LYS A 111 -17.37 -4.57 -3.96
N ASP A 112 -16.35 -4.17 -3.20
CA ASP A 112 -15.57 -2.97 -3.50
C ASP A 112 -14.28 -3.23 -4.27
N LEU A 113 -13.87 -4.48 -4.57
CA LEU A 113 -12.61 -4.72 -5.31
C LEU A 113 -12.51 -3.94 -6.62
N ALA A 114 -13.55 -3.98 -7.45
CA ALA A 114 -13.54 -3.29 -8.74
C ALA A 114 -13.40 -1.77 -8.56
N LEU A 115 -14.06 -1.20 -7.55
CA LEU A 115 -13.97 0.22 -7.21
C LEU A 115 -12.61 0.58 -6.63
N THR A 116 -12.08 -0.24 -5.72
CA THR A 116 -10.74 -0.16 -5.15
C THR A 116 -9.69 -0.17 -6.26
N MET A 117 -9.77 -1.09 -7.21
CA MET A 117 -8.86 -1.16 -8.36
C MET A 117 -9.00 0.06 -9.28
N GLN A 118 -10.22 0.52 -9.55
CA GLN A 118 -10.44 1.72 -10.37
C GLN A 118 -9.86 2.98 -9.70
N ASN A 119 -10.07 3.14 -8.39
CA ASN A 119 -9.55 4.27 -7.63
C ASN A 119 -8.03 4.20 -7.52
N MET A 120 -7.46 2.99 -7.39
CA MET A 120 -6.02 2.77 -7.44
C MET A 120 -5.43 3.16 -8.81
N GLU A 121 -6.08 2.80 -9.92
CA GLU A 121 -5.63 3.21 -11.26
C GLU A 121 -5.62 4.73 -11.42
N LYS A 122 -6.64 5.43 -10.90
CA LYS A 122 -6.68 6.90 -10.86
C LYS A 122 -5.56 7.49 -10.01
N PHE A 123 -5.27 6.87 -8.87
CA PHE A 123 -4.18 7.28 -7.98
C PHE A 123 -2.83 7.15 -8.68
N ILE A 124 -2.53 6.00 -9.30
CA ILE A 124 -1.31 5.77 -10.08
C ILE A 124 -1.19 6.79 -11.21
N ALA A 125 -2.27 7.02 -11.98
CA ALA A 125 -2.26 8.02 -13.06
C ALA A 125 -1.95 9.43 -12.55
N SER A 126 -2.45 9.78 -11.36
CA SER A 126 -2.19 11.08 -10.72
C SER A 126 -0.73 11.21 -10.29
N ILE A 127 -0.13 10.14 -9.76
CA ILE A 127 1.31 10.09 -9.45
C ILE A 127 2.14 10.30 -10.73
N THR A 128 1.85 9.56 -11.80
CA THR A 128 2.58 9.68 -13.07
C THR A 128 2.50 11.10 -13.63
N ALA A 129 1.34 11.75 -13.53
CA ALA A 129 1.16 13.13 -13.97
C ALA A 129 1.97 14.13 -13.13
N LEU A 130 2.06 13.93 -11.82
CA LEU A 130 2.90 14.75 -10.94
C LEU A 130 4.39 14.59 -11.28
N GLN A 131 4.86 13.35 -11.48
CA GLN A 131 6.26 13.09 -11.82
C GLN A 131 6.64 13.71 -13.18
N SER A 132 5.77 13.60 -14.18
CA SER A 132 5.99 14.20 -15.50
C SER A 132 6.00 15.73 -15.48
N SER A 133 5.37 16.35 -14.47
CA SER A 133 5.33 17.79 -14.27
C SER A 133 6.55 18.31 -13.52
N ASP A 134 7.10 17.50 -12.61
CA ASP A 134 8.34 17.81 -11.87
C ASP A 134 9.59 17.69 -12.79
N ASP A 135 9.60 16.77 -13.75
CA ASP A 135 10.71 16.60 -14.72
C ASP A 135 10.81 17.73 -15.79
N ASN A 136 9.81 18.62 -15.87
CA ASN A 136 9.77 19.74 -16.83
C ASN A 136 10.09 21.12 -16.21
N LYS A 137 10.62 21.15 -14.98
CA LYS A 137 11.11 22.37 -14.30
C LYS A 137 12.61 22.39 -14.16
#